data_AF-A0A8B6C5Y4-F1
#
_entry.id   AF-A0A8B6C5Y4-F1
#
_cell.length_a   1.000
_cell.length_b   1.000
_cell.length_c   1.000
_cell.angle_alpha   90.00
_cell.angle_beta   90.00
_cell.angle_gamma   90.00
#
_symmetry.space_group_name_H-M   'P 1'
#
loop_
_entity.id
_entity.type
_entity.pdbx_description
1 polymer ?
#
loop_
_entity_poly.entity_id
_entity_poly.type
_entity_poly.pdbx_seq_one_letter_code
_entity_poly.pdbx_strand_id
1 'polypeptide(L)'
;VLASLIIRLALAETFCLNCGILALDEPTTNLDRENIESLAFALVEIIKGRVHQKNFQLVIITHDEDFVELLGRSEYVDEFFKVRKDQSGYSQLVRARVGELHSR
;
A
#
# COMPACT_ATOMS: atom_id res chain seq x y z
N VAL A 1 -10.35 4.60 12.98
CA VAL A 1 -10.01 4.09 11.63
C VAL A 1 -9.09 2.88 11.69
N LEU A 2 -8.03 2.88 12.52
CA LEU A 2 -7.12 1.74 12.72
C LEU A 2 -7.83 0.39 12.97
N ALA A 3 -8.84 0.36 13.85
CA ALA A 3 -9.63 -0.84 14.12
C ALA A 3 -10.32 -1.40 12.86
N SER A 4 -10.78 -0.56 11.93
CA SER A 4 -11.44 -1.02 10.70
C SER A 4 -10.46 -1.59 9.68
N LEU A 5 -9.18 -1.17 9.72
CA LEU A 5 -8.11 -1.77 8.93
C LEU A 5 -7.69 -3.11 9.50
N ILE A 6 -7.46 -3.19 10.81
CA ILE A 6 -7.15 -4.46 11.51
C ILE A 6 -8.28 -5.47 11.29
N ILE A 7 -9.54 -5.04 11.41
CA ILE A 7 -10.70 -5.89 11.13
C ILE A 7 -10.70 -6.32 9.67
N ARG A 8 -10.48 -5.43 8.69
CA ARG A 8 -10.40 -5.82 7.27
C ARG A 8 -9.26 -6.79 6.99
N LEU A 9 -8.12 -6.62 7.67
CA LEU A 9 -6.95 -7.46 7.52
C LEU A 9 -7.15 -8.85 8.15
N ALA A 10 -7.74 -8.90 9.35
CA ALA A 10 -8.12 -10.13 10.02
C ALA A 10 -9.26 -10.85 9.28
N LEU A 11 -10.22 -10.10 8.71
CA LEU A 11 -11.24 -10.66 7.83
C LEU A 11 -10.62 -11.20 6.54
N ALA A 12 -9.63 -10.52 5.97
CA ALA A 12 -8.88 -11.07 4.84
C ALA A 12 -8.11 -12.33 5.26
N GLU A 13 -7.47 -12.36 6.42
CA GLU A 13 -6.79 -13.57 6.90
C GLU A 13 -7.73 -14.75 7.14
N THR A 14 -8.91 -14.49 7.72
CA THR A 14 -9.87 -15.53 8.11
C THR A 14 -10.76 -16.00 6.95
N PHE A 15 -11.23 -15.09 6.11
CA PHE A 15 -12.14 -15.40 4.99
C PHE A 15 -11.42 -15.58 3.66
N CYS A 16 -10.16 -15.13 3.54
CA CYS A 16 -9.42 -15.17 2.29
C CYS A 16 -8.33 -16.24 2.23
N LEU A 17 -8.51 -17.39 2.88
CA LEU A 17 -7.72 -18.61 2.57
C LEU A 17 -7.64 -18.90 1.05
N ASN A 18 -8.54 -18.31 0.24
CA ASN A 18 -8.47 -18.27 -1.22
C ASN A 18 -8.70 -16.89 -1.89
N CYS A 19 -8.84 -15.75 -1.17
CA CYS A 19 -8.94 -14.45 -1.86
C CYS A 19 -7.54 -13.88 -2.04
N GLY A 20 -7.12 -13.81 -3.29
CA GLY A 20 -5.79 -13.36 -3.62
C GLY A 20 -5.63 -11.87 -3.83
N ILE A 21 -6.62 -11.05 -3.49
CA ILE A 21 -6.53 -9.60 -3.66
C ILE A 21 -7.00 -8.90 -2.40
N LEU A 22 -6.15 -8.06 -1.83
CA LEU A 22 -6.46 -7.12 -0.77
C LEU A 22 -6.27 -5.69 -1.32
N ALA A 23 -7.31 -4.87 -1.26
CA ALA A 23 -7.24 -3.47 -1.69
C ALA A 23 -7.49 -2.53 -0.49
N LEU A 24 -6.58 -1.58 -0.28
CA LEU A 24 -6.68 -0.57 0.78
C LEU A 24 -6.74 0.82 0.14
N ASP A 25 -7.88 1.49 0.31
CA ASP A 25 -8.09 2.86 -0.16
C ASP A 25 -7.87 3.85 0.99
N GLU A 26 -6.90 4.74 0.82
CA GLU A 26 -6.45 5.76 1.76
C GLU A 26 -6.31 5.27 3.22
N PRO A 27 -5.45 4.26 3.47
CA PRO A 27 -5.39 3.61 4.77
C PRO A 27 -4.72 4.46 5.86
N THR A 28 -4.03 5.54 5.50
CA THR A 28 -3.43 6.50 6.44
C THR A 28 -4.43 7.53 6.98
N THR A 29 -5.70 7.48 6.53
CA THR A 29 -6.75 8.41 6.96
C THR A 29 -6.94 8.42 8.48
N ASN A 30 -6.82 9.61 9.08
CA ASN A 30 -6.95 9.83 10.53
C ASN A 30 -5.96 9.02 11.38
N LEU A 31 -4.79 8.68 10.83
CA LEU A 31 -3.67 8.13 11.60
C LEU A 31 -2.65 9.24 11.87
N ASP A 32 -2.05 9.22 13.05
CA ASP A 32 -0.84 9.97 13.33
C ASP A 32 0.38 9.25 12.73
N ARG A 33 1.54 9.92 12.74
CA ARG A 33 2.77 9.41 12.14
C ARG A 33 3.19 8.05 12.71
N GLU A 34 3.10 7.86 14.04
CA GLU A 34 3.48 6.60 14.70
C GLU A 34 2.60 5.44 14.23
N ASN A 35 1.29 5.69 14.06
CA ASN A 35 0.36 4.71 13.53
C ASN A 35 0.56 4.45 12.02
N ILE A 36 0.98 5.45 11.24
CA ILE A 36 1.33 5.28 9.82
C ILE A 36 2.55 4.37 9.69
N GLU A 37 3.61 4.62 10.48
CA GLU A 37 4.81 3.79 10.52
C GLU A 37 4.49 2.34 10.94
N SER A 38 3.66 2.18 11.98
CA SER A 38 3.20 0.88 12.46
C SER A 38 2.39 0.12 11.40
N LEU A 39 1.51 0.82 10.67
CA LEU A 39 0.73 0.24 9.58
C LEU A 39 1.63 -0.20 8.41
N ALA A 40 2.59 0.63 8.02
CA ALA A 40 3.54 0.30 6.95
C ALA A 40 4.33 -0.97 7.31
N PHE A 41 4.84 -1.05 8.54
CA PHE A 41 5.53 -2.23 9.05
C PHE A 41 4.65 -3.49 9.00
N ALA A 42 3.41 -3.40 9.48
CA ALA A 42 2.47 -4.52 9.47
C ALA A 42 2.17 -5.02 8.04
N LEU A 43 2.02 -4.11 7.07
CA LEU A 43 1.79 -4.48 5.68
C LEU A 43 3.02 -5.17 5.06
N VAL A 44 4.22 -4.70 5.36
CA VAL A 44 5.46 -5.36 4.91
C VAL A 44 5.56 -6.78 5.46
N GLU A 45 5.23 -7.01 6.73
CA GLU A 45 5.23 -8.35 7.31
C GLU A 45 4.19 -9.28 6.66
N ILE A 46 3.04 -8.75 6.24
CA ILE A 46 2.03 -9.52 5.50
C ILE A 46 2.54 -9.89 4.11
N ILE A 47 3.18 -8.95 3.40
CA ILE A 47 3.78 -9.21 2.09
C ILE A 47 4.84 -10.31 2.23
N LYS A 48 5.75 -10.20 3.21
CA LYS A 48 6.77 -11.23 3.52
C LYS A 48 6.17 -12.60 3.75
N GLY A 49 5.18 -12.69 4.64
CA GLY A 49 4.53 -13.97 4.98
C GLY A 49 3.78 -14.60 3.81
N ARG A 50 3.32 -13.78 2.85
CA ARG A 50 2.48 -14.23 1.73
C ARG A 50 3.19 -14.24 0.38
N VAL A 51 4.47 -13.86 0.30
CA VAL A 51 5.22 -13.83 -0.97
C VAL A 51 5.30 -15.20 -1.66
N HIS A 52 5.26 -16.27 -0.87
CA HIS A 52 5.26 -17.66 -1.35
C HIS A 52 3.85 -18.18 -1.71
N GLN A 53 2.79 -17.44 -1.38
CA GLN A 53 1.42 -17.77 -1.77
C GLN A 53 1.19 -17.32 -3.21
N LYS A 54 0.89 -18.27 -4.11
CA LYS A 54 0.74 -17.99 -5.55
C LYS A 54 -0.38 -16.99 -5.90
N ASN A 55 -1.33 -16.79 -4.98
CA ASN A 55 -2.52 -15.99 -5.20
C ASN A 55 -2.58 -14.91 -4.12
N PHE A 56 -1.61 -14.00 -4.03
CA PHE A 56 -1.74 -12.82 -3.16
C PHE A 56 -1.28 -11.56 -3.89
N GLN A 57 -2.12 -10.54 -3.86
CA GLN A 57 -1.93 -9.24 -4.45
C GLN A 57 -2.44 -8.20 -3.46
N LEU A 58 -1.61 -7.20 -3.17
CA LEU A 58 -1.95 -6.06 -2.33
C LEU A 58 -2.00 -4.82 -3.21
N VAL A 59 -3.12 -4.10 -3.21
CA VAL A 59 -3.30 -2.83 -3.90
C VAL A 59 -3.51 -1.76 -2.85
N ILE A 60 -2.71 -0.69 -2.90
CA ILE A 60 -2.81 0.44 -1.99
C ILE A 60 -3.03 1.69 -2.82
N ILE A 61 -4.04 2.47 -2.44
CA ILE A 61 -4.31 3.79 -3.00
C ILE A 61 -4.03 4.78 -1.88
N THR A 62 -3.12 5.71 -2.13
CA THR A 62 -2.81 6.76 -1.17
C THR A 62 -2.29 8.02 -1.85
N HIS A 63 -2.52 9.17 -1.21
CA HIS A 63 -1.87 10.43 -1.53
C HIS A 63 -0.69 10.76 -0.58
N ASP A 64 -0.38 9.87 0.37
CA ASP A 64 0.69 10.04 1.36
C ASP A 64 2.03 9.53 0.81
N GLU A 65 2.91 10.46 0.41
CA GLU A 65 4.22 10.13 -0.15
C GLU A 65 5.18 9.53 0.91
N ASP A 66 5.06 9.92 2.18
CA ASP A 66 5.87 9.37 3.28
C ASP A 66 5.52 7.90 3.53
N PHE A 67 4.24 7.55 3.46
CA PHE A 67 3.79 6.16 3.58
C PHE A 67 4.28 5.28 2.43
N VAL A 68 4.30 5.80 1.19
CA VAL A 68 4.87 5.10 0.04
C VAL A 68 6.37 4.88 0.22
N GLU A 69 7.08 5.88 0.76
CA GLU A 69 8.50 5.75 1.09
C GLU A 69 8.75 4.65 2.14
N LEU A 70 7.97 4.65 3.22
CA LEU A 70 8.07 3.62 4.27
C LEU A 70 7.87 2.21 3.72
N LEU A 71 6.93 2.03 2.79
CA LEU A 71 6.71 0.74 2.12
C LEU A 71 7.87 0.37 1.17
N GLY A 72 8.40 1.35 0.44
CA GLY A 72 9.50 1.12 -0.52
C GLY A 72 10.90 0.98 0.10
N ARG A 73 11.04 1.20 1.41
CA ARG A 73 12.23 0.74 2.16
C ARG A 73 12.31 -0.78 2.27
N SER A 74 11.22 -1.49 1.99
CA SER A 74 11.20 -2.95 1.94
C SER A 74 11.67 -3.46 0.57
N GLU A 75 12.27 -4.64 0.52
CA GLU A 75 12.72 -5.29 -0.72
C GLU A 75 11.57 -5.78 -1.63
N TYR A 76 10.32 -5.46 -1.29
CA TYR A 76 9.12 -5.98 -1.95
C TYR A 76 8.39 -4.95 -2.80
N VAL A 77 8.75 -3.66 -2.71
CA VAL A 77 8.05 -2.57 -3.40
C VAL A 77 9.05 -1.63 -4.08
N ASP A 78 9.26 -1.83 -5.39
CA ASP A 78 10.22 -1.04 -6.18
C ASP A 78 9.56 0.08 -7.01
N GLU A 79 8.34 -0.18 -7.49
CA GLU A 79 7.62 0.68 -8.44
C GLU A 79 6.21 0.98 -7.94
N PHE A 80 5.71 2.16 -8.28
CA PHE A 80 4.33 2.57 -8.04
C PHE A 80 3.75 3.30 -9.26
N PHE A 81 2.43 3.42 -9.31
CA PHE A 81 1.73 4.19 -10.32
C PHE A 81 1.23 5.50 -9.72
N LYS A 82 1.67 6.62 -10.29
CA LYS A 82 1.16 7.95 -9.97
C LYS A 82 0.03 8.29 -10.93
N VAL A 83 -1.16 8.53 -10.39
CA VAL A 83 -2.32 8.99 -11.15
C VAL A 83 -2.29 10.51 -11.20
N ARG A 84 -2.33 11.10 -12.40
CA ARG A 84 -2.36 12.56 -12.60
C ARG A 84 -3.36 12.93 -13.69
N LYS A 85 -3.77 14.20 -13.75
CA LYS A 85 -4.53 14.74 -14.89
C LYS A 85 -3.58 15.34 -15.91
N ASP A 86 -3.87 15.15 -17.19
CA ASP A 86 -3.18 15.83 -18.28
C ASP A 86 -3.73 17.24 -18.53
N GLN A 87 -3.17 17.92 -19.53
CA GLN A 87 -3.58 19.29 -19.91
C GLN A 87 -5.04 19.36 -20.40
N SER A 88 -5.60 18.24 -20.83
CA SER A 88 -7.00 18.13 -21.29
C SER A 88 -7.93 17.65 -20.17
N GLY A 89 -7.42 17.37 -18.97
CA GLY A 89 -8.18 16.94 -17.81
C GLY A 89 -8.43 15.44 -17.71
N TYR A 90 -7.87 14.62 -18.61
CA TYR A 90 -7.99 13.16 -18.57
C TYR A 90 -6.98 12.56 -17.59
N SER A 91 -7.39 11.48 -16.91
CA SER A 91 -6.51 10.75 -15.99
C SER A 91 -5.45 9.97 -16.77
N GLN A 92 -4.20 10.13 -16.39
CA GLN A 92 -3.05 9.40 -16.90
C GLN A 92 -2.32 8.69 -15.75
N LEU A 93 -1.83 7.49 -16.05
CA LEU A 93 -1.00 6.69 -15.15
C LEU A 93 0.46 6.86 -15.55
N VAL A 94 1.29 7.31 -14.62
CA VAL A 94 2.74 7.41 -14.80
C VAL A 94 3.39 6.45 -13.82
N ARG A 95 4.14 5.48 -14.34
CA ARG A 95 4.95 4.60 -13.49
C ARG A 95 6.16 5.37 -12.97
N ALA A 96 6.45 5.24 -11.68
CA ALA A 96 7.58 5.85 -11.01
C ALA A 96 8.24 4.84 -10.07
N ARG A 97 9.53 5.04 -9.79
CA ARG A 97 10.27 4.23 -8.82
C ARG A 97 10.22 4.86 -7.45
N VAL A 98 10.16 4.06 -6.39
CA VAL A 98 10.18 4.59 -5.03
C VAL A 98 11.47 5.38 -4.78
N GLY A 99 12.62 4.92 -5.30
CA GLY A 99 13.90 5.64 -5.18
C GLY A 99 13.90 7.07 -5.76
N GLU A 100 12.98 7.41 -6.67
CA GLU A 100 12.88 8.77 -7.22
C GLU A 100 12.21 9.76 -6.25
N LEU A 101 11.49 9.28 -5.23
CA LEU A 101 10.89 10.13 -4.20
C LEU A 101 11.96 10.85 -3.37
N HIS A 102 13.12 10.20 -3.14
CA HIS A 102 14.26 10.75 -2.39
C HIS A 102 15.01 11.89 -3.10
N SER A 103 14.76 12.10 -4.40
CA SER A 103 15.54 13.04 -5.23
C SER A 103 14.98 14.47 -5.21
N ARG A 104 14.17 14.83 -4.21
CA ARG A 104 13.52 16.14 -4.07
C ARG A 104 13.83 16.80 -2.74
#